data_AF-A0A822IW48-F1
#
_entry.id   AF-A0A822IW48-F1
#
_cell.length_a   1.000
_cell.length_b   1.000
_cell.length_c   1.000
_cell.angle_alpha   90.00
_cell.angle_beta   90.00
_cell.angle_gamma   90.00
#
_symmetry.space_group_name_H-M   'P 1'
#
loop_
_entity.id
_entity.type
_entity.pdbx_description
1 polymer ?
#
loop_
_entity_poly.entity_id
_entity_poly.type
_entity_poly.pdbx_seq_one_letter_code
_entity_poly.pdbx_strand_id
1 'polypeptide(L)' 'MSSISIETNNEKQLTVDEYVRYLKIRDQILHILDNENITETLRDAEESINGLSIDMIIKYSVNKKKS' A
#
# COMPACT_ATOMS: atom_id res chain seq x y z
N MET A 1 -3.94 0.76 16.79
CA MET A 1 -3.23 1.67 15.87
C MET A 1 -3.25 0.98 14.52
N SER A 2 -4.14 1.41 13.65
CA SER A 2 -4.23 1.00 12.26
C SER A 2 -3.00 1.47 11.51
N SER A 3 -2.33 0.57 10.77
CA SER A 3 -1.16 0.88 9.94
C SER A 3 -1.33 0.29 8.55
N ILE A 4 -1.09 1.09 7.52
CA ILE A 4 -1.07 0.64 6.13
C ILE A 4 0.36 0.23 5.79
N SER A 5 0.58 -1.04 5.43
CA SER A 5 1.85 -1.51 4.86
C SER A 5 1.73 -1.60 3.33
N ILE A 6 2.77 -1.11 2.65
CA ILE A 6 2.94 -1.30 1.21
C ILE A 6 4.24 -2.06 1.04
N GLU A 7 4.14 -3.28 0.49
CA GLU A 7 5.25 -4.21 0.40
C GLU A 7 5.43 -4.69 -1.05
N THR A 8 6.67 -5.06 -1.40
CA THR A 8 6.97 -5.75 -2.65
C THR A 8 7.68 -7.07 -2.37
N ASN A 9 7.29 -8.13 -3.07
CA ASN A 9 7.78 -9.49 -2.84
C ASN A 9 9.20 -9.74 -3.38
N ASN A 10 9.74 -8.81 -4.17
CA ASN A 10 11.04 -8.93 -4.81
C ASN A 10 12.00 -7.80 -4.44
N GLU A 11 11.80 -7.11 -3.31
CA GLU A 11 12.58 -5.93 -2.91
C GLU A 11 14.10 -6.18 -2.98
N LYS A 12 14.55 -7.34 -2.52
CA LYS A 12 15.96 -7.76 -2.52
C LYS A 12 16.55 -8.03 -3.90
N GLN A 13 15.72 -8.07 -4.94
CA GLN A 13 16.12 -8.32 -6.32
C GLN A 13 16.13 -7.03 -7.16
N LEU A 14 15.73 -5.90 -6.58
CA LEU A 14 15.71 -4.61 -7.25
C LEU A 14 17.13 -4.04 -7.36
N THR A 15 17.44 -3.49 -8.52
CA THR A 15 18.56 -2.55 -8.66
C THR A 15 18.27 -1.26 -7.90
N VAL A 16 19.29 -0.43 -7.66
CA VAL A 16 19.13 0.87 -6.99
C VAL A 16 18.10 1.75 -7.72
N ASP A 17 18.14 1.80 -9.06
CA ASP A 17 17.21 2.58 -9.85
C ASP A 17 15.77 2.08 -9.74
N GLU A 18 15.60 0.76 -9.72
CA GLU A 18 14.28 0.13 -9.53
C GLU A 18 13.75 0.38 -8.12
N TYR A 19 14.63 0.35 -7.11
CA TYR A 19 14.27 0.66 -5.73
C TYR A 19 13.80 2.11 -5.58
N VAL A 20 14.52 3.07 -6.16
CA VAL A 20 14.11 4.49 -6.17
C VAL A 20 12.76 4.67 -6.84
N ARG A 21 12.48 3.96 -7.95
CA ARG A 21 11.17 3.98 -8.61
C ARG A 21 10.08 3.37 -7.72
N TYR A 22 10.38 2.26 -7.05
CA TYR A 22 9.47 1.64 -6.08
C TYR A 22 9.08 2.62 -4.97
N LEU A 23 10.04 3.32 -4.36
CA LEU A 23 9.76 4.32 -3.33
C LEU A 23 8.83 5.42 -3.83
N LYS A 24 9.04 5.93 -5.05
CA LYS A 24 8.16 6.95 -5.64
C LYS A 24 6.73 6.44 -5.85
N ILE A 25 6.57 5.20 -6.32
CA ILE A 25 5.25 4.58 -6.51
C ILE A 25 4.57 4.39 -5.15
N ARG A 26 5.32 3.91 -4.15
CA ARG A 26 4.82 3.74 -2.78
C ARG A 26 4.30 5.06 -2.21
N ASP A 27 5.06 6.13 -2.33
CA ASP A 27 4.67 7.45 -1.83
C ASP A 27 3.44 8.00 -2.57
N GLN A 28 3.33 7.76 -3.89
CA GLN A 28 2.13 8.11 -4.65
C GLN A 28 0.89 7.36 -4.18
N ILE A 29 1.02 6.06 -3.88
CA ILE A 29 -0.09 5.25 -3.37
C ILE A 29 -0.51 5.77 -1.99
N LEU A 30 0.44 6.04 -1.09
CA LEU A 30 0.13 6.64 0.22
C LEU A 30 -0.63 7.95 0.07
N HIS A 31 -0.20 8.82 -0.85
CA HIS A 31 -0.88 10.09 -1.08
C HIS A 31 -2.32 9.90 -1.60
N ILE A 32 -2.58 8.90 -2.45
CA ILE A 32 -3.95 8.58 -2.89
C ILE A 32 -4.80 8.11 -1.70
N LEU A 33 -4.27 7.22 -0.86
CA LEU A 33 -4.98 6.70 0.31
C LEU A 33 -5.33 7.81 1.31
N ASP A 34 -4.43 8.77 1.48
CA ASP A 34 -4.67 9.95 2.32
C ASP A 34 -5.69 10.92 1.69
N ASN A 35 -5.55 11.24 0.39
CA ASN A 35 -6.46 12.17 -0.29
C ASN A 35 -7.90 11.68 -0.37
N GLU A 36 -8.11 10.36 -0.50
CA GLU A 36 -9.44 9.76 -0.56
C GLU A 36 -10.01 9.43 0.83
N ASN A 37 -9.37 9.90 1.91
CA ASN A 37 -9.77 9.66 3.31
C ASN A 37 -9.98 8.16 3.65
N ILE A 38 -9.26 7.26 2.96
CA ILE A 38 -9.39 5.80 3.20
C ILE A 38 -8.86 5.47 4.59
N THR A 39 -7.76 6.09 5.01
CA THR A 39 -7.20 5.92 6.36
C THR A 39 -8.19 6.31 7.46
N GLU A 40 -8.92 7.40 7.27
CA GLU A 40 -9.93 7.88 8.22
C GLU A 40 -11.16 6.95 8.24
N THR A 41 -11.65 6.55 7.06
CA THR A 41 -12.74 5.57 6.92
C THR A 41 -12.44 4.25 7.65
N LEU A 42 -11.20 3.77 7.56
CA LEU A 42 -10.77 2.55 8.26
C LEU A 42 -10.66 2.75 9.77
N ARG A 43 -10.26 3.94 10.24
CA ARG A 43 -10.22 4.27 11.68
C ARG A 43 -11.60 4.40 12.29
N ASP A 44 -12.53 5.05 11.60
CA ASP A 44 -13.93 5.14 12.05
C ASP A 44 -14.55 3.73 12.16
N ALA A 45 -14.17 2.83 11.25
CA ALA A 45 -14.55 1.43 11.35
C ALA A 45 -13.97 0.77 12.60
N GLU A 46 -12.70 1.01 12.98
CA GLU A 46 -12.10 0.46 14.22
C GLU A 46 -12.92 0.80 15.48
N GLU A 47 -13.45 2.01 15.60
CA GLU A 47 -14.25 2.42 16.77
C GLU A 47 -15.62 1.72 16.84
N SER A 48 -16.15 1.29 15.69
CA SER A 48 -17.47 0.68 15.56
C SER A 48 -17.48 -0.85 15.65
N ILE A 49 -16.31 -1.49 15.60
CA ILE A 49 -16.20 -2.93 15.41
C ILE A 49 -15.67 -3.62 16.68
N ASN A 50 -16.56 -4.29 17.43
CA ASN A 50 -16.18 -5.23 18.49
C ASN A 50 -16.00 -6.65 17.93
N GLY A 51 -14.76 -7.11 17.82
CA GLY A 51 -14.42 -8.52 17.55
C GLY A 51 -14.42 -8.93 16.07
N LEU A 52 -14.49 -7.99 15.13
CA LEU A 52 -14.38 -8.26 13.68
C LEU A 52 -13.10 -7.61 13.12
N SER A 53 -12.40 -8.38 12.28
CA SER A 53 -11.17 -7.97 11.60
C SER A 53 -11.50 -7.66 10.15
N ILE A 54 -11.03 -6.52 9.63
CA ILE A 54 -11.19 -6.13 8.23
C ILE A 54 -9.80 -6.01 7.62
N ASP A 55 -9.52 -6.84 6.62
CA ASP A 55 -8.30 -6.76 5.81
C ASP A 55 -8.62 -6.13 4.45
N MET A 56 -8.01 -5.00 4.12
CA MET A 56 -8.07 -4.40 2.78
C MET A 56 -6.81 -4.78 1.99
N ILE A 57 -6.98 -5.55 0.92
CA ILE A 57 -5.87 -5.98 0.05
C ILE A 57 -6.01 -5.35 -1.32
N ILE A 58 -5.12 -4.41 -1.67
CA ILE A 58 -5.01 -3.85 -3.02
C ILE A 58 -3.87 -4.57 -3.74
N LYS A 59 -4.22 -5.47 -4.66
CA LYS A 59 -3.23 -6.22 -5.46
C LYS A 59 -3.07 -5.58 -6.84
N TYR A 60 -1.94 -4.91 -7.05
CA TYR A 60 -1.52 -4.39 -8.35
C TYR A 60 -0.31 -5.17 -8.86
N SER A 61 -0.30 -5.56 -10.14
CA SER A 61 0.80 -6.32 -10.74
C SER A 61 1.15 -5.77 -12.10
N VAL A 62 2.42 -5.39 -12.28
CA VAL A 62 2.96 -4.91 -13.55
C VAL A 62 3.97 -5.93 -14.05
N ASN A 63 3.68 -6.54 -15.19
CA ASN A 63 4.58 -7.48 -15.83
C ASN A 63 5.23 -6.80 -17.04
N LYS A 64 6.37 -6.12 -16.83
CA LYS A 64 7.14 -5.55 -17.94
C LYS A 64 8.04 -6.63 -18.53
N LYS A 65 7.74 -7.09 -19.76
CA LYS A 65 8.73 -7.81 -20.56
C LYS A 65 9.87 -6.82 -20.86
N LYS A 66 11.12 -7.23 -20.60
CA LYS A 66 12.30 -6.51 -21.11
C LYS A 66 12.18 -6.47 -22.63
N SER A 67 11.99 -5.28 -23.20
CA SER A 67 12.22 -5.01 -24.62
C SER A 67 13.70 -4.85 -24.86
#